data_AF-A0A1B8ZMQ1-F1
#
_entry.id   AF-A0A1B8ZMQ1-F1
#
_cell.length_a   1.000
_cell.length_b   1.000
_cell.length_c   1.000
_cell.angle_alpha   90.00
_cell.angle_beta   90.00
_cell.angle_gamma   90.00
#
_symmetry.space_group_name_H-M   'P 1'
#
loop_
_entity.id
_entity.type
_entity.pdbx_description
1 polymer ?
#
loop_
_entity_poly.entity_id
_entity_poly.type
_entity_poly.pdbx_seq_one_letter_code
_entity_poly.pdbx_strand_id
1 'polypeptide(L)'
;MTNTNTFFKAFSSEQYKLSKNKEIFGILLLPVLIVFAVDLYIAYDVISAGSDAANGTSNPWKMMLGKTVFMFYYLLFPILVALFVHACCDVEYRNNNYKILFTLPVSKARIFFSKALFIQITVLFSVLFSYLAFLMSGYFLGIAFPELGFQNYDFREVIFYVFLKLFITLSAIAMVQFTLSLIFKNFIYPIGAGVFLLLFSTIIHEKKFSDFLIYTGGYKSLDNLIIENTAFERLDYSNIAAIFLLMAVSFYLFIKKKGG
;
A
#
# COMPACT_ATOMS: atom_id res chain seq x y z
N MET A 1 -9.58 15.34 31.83
CA MET A 1 -10.35 14.64 30.76
C MET A 1 -10.42 15.40 29.42
N THR A 2 -9.58 16.40 29.17
CA THR A 2 -9.65 17.28 27.97
C THR A 2 -8.76 16.86 26.79
N ASN A 3 -7.82 15.92 26.97
CA ASN A 3 -6.80 15.60 25.96
C ASN A 3 -7.28 14.67 24.83
N THR A 4 -8.19 13.73 25.11
CA THR A 4 -8.65 12.75 24.12
C THR A 4 -9.48 13.43 23.03
N ASN A 5 -10.32 14.40 23.40
CA ASN A 5 -11.14 15.18 22.47
C ASN A 5 -10.30 15.99 21.47
N THR A 6 -9.10 16.44 21.83
CA THR A 6 -8.24 17.22 20.92
C THR A 6 -7.58 16.35 19.86
N PHE A 7 -7.12 15.14 20.22
CA PHE A 7 -6.54 14.20 19.25
C PHE A 7 -7.59 13.71 18.25
N PHE A 8 -8.77 13.30 18.75
CA PHE A 8 -9.87 12.90 17.87
C PHE A 8 -10.30 14.03 16.93
N LYS A 9 -10.38 15.27 17.42
CA LYS A 9 -10.67 16.43 16.55
C LYS A 9 -9.58 16.66 15.49
N ALA A 10 -8.31 16.47 15.81
CA ALA A 10 -7.23 16.57 14.83
C ALA A 10 -7.35 15.47 13.75
N PHE A 11 -7.64 14.24 14.17
CA PHE A 11 -7.86 13.11 13.27
C PHE A 11 -9.09 13.31 12.37
N SER A 12 -10.21 13.72 12.95
CA SER A 12 -11.42 14.06 12.21
C SER A 12 -11.20 15.26 11.29
N SER A 13 -10.31 16.19 11.63
CA SER A 13 -9.92 17.30 10.74
C SER A 13 -9.14 16.80 9.54
N GLU A 14 -8.20 15.85 9.70
CA GLU A 14 -7.51 15.22 8.57
C GLU A 14 -8.49 14.49 7.65
N GLN A 15 -9.40 13.70 8.22
CA GLN A 15 -10.46 13.03 7.49
C GLN A 15 -11.36 14.05 6.75
N TYR A 16 -11.73 15.15 7.40
CA TYR A 16 -12.57 16.18 6.79
C TYR A 16 -11.88 16.91 5.63
N LYS A 17 -10.60 17.29 5.80
CA LYS A 17 -9.79 17.94 4.76
C LYS A 17 -9.69 17.09 3.51
N LEU A 18 -9.47 15.79 3.68
CA LEU A 18 -9.36 14.85 2.55
C LEU A 18 -10.72 14.42 2.00
N SER A 19 -11.79 14.42 2.80
CA SER A 19 -13.15 14.14 2.34
C SER A 19 -13.65 15.16 1.31
N LYS A 20 -13.06 16.36 1.28
CA LYS A 20 -13.30 17.35 0.21
C LYS A 20 -12.59 17.00 -1.10
N ASN A 21 -11.56 16.16 -1.05
CA ASN A 21 -10.86 15.61 -2.21
C ASN A 21 -11.10 14.09 -2.29
N LYS A 22 -12.38 13.70 -2.47
CA LYS A 22 -12.81 12.28 -2.50
C LYS A 22 -12.03 11.43 -3.51
N GLU A 23 -11.56 12.06 -4.58
CA GLU A 23 -10.74 11.44 -5.63
C GLU A 23 -9.46 10.80 -5.08
N ILE A 24 -8.85 11.40 -4.04
CA ILE A 24 -7.62 10.88 -3.41
C ILE A 24 -7.86 9.53 -2.72
N PHE A 25 -9.03 9.33 -2.12
CA PHE A 25 -9.38 8.03 -1.53
C PHE A 25 -9.74 7.00 -2.61
N GLY A 26 -10.33 7.43 -3.72
CA GLY A 26 -10.64 6.56 -4.87
C GLY A 26 -9.39 5.93 -5.47
N ILE A 27 -8.28 6.65 -5.50
CA ILE A 27 -6.97 6.15 -6.00
C ILE A 27 -6.51 4.91 -5.22
N LEU A 28 -6.74 4.85 -3.90
CA LEU A 28 -6.37 3.68 -3.08
C LEU A 28 -7.36 2.51 -3.17
N LEU A 29 -8.50 2.68 -3.84
CA LEU A 29 -9.40 1.58 -4.20
C LEU A 29 -9.11 1.03 -5.60
N LEU A 30 -8.21 1.66 -6.36
CA LEU A 30 -7.80 1.18 -7.69
C LEU A 30 -7.26 -0.27 -7.66
N PRO A 31 -6.49 -0.73 -6.65
CA PRO A 31 -6.06 -2.12 -6.56
C PRO A 31 -7.23 -3.13 -6.46
N VAL A 32 -8.37 -2.72 -5.91
CA VAL A 32 -9.60 -3.54 -5.90
C VAL A 32 -10.20 -3.65 -7.30
N LEU A 33 -10.23 -2.55 -8.05
CA LEU A 33 -10.69 -2.54 -9.45
C LEU A 33 -9.82 -3.43 -10.34
N ILE A 34 -8.52 -3.52 -10.05
CA ILE A 34 -7.60 -4.42 -10.76
C ILE A 34 -8.02 -5.88 -10.57
N VAL A 35 -8.38 -6.30 -9.35
CA VAL A 35 -8.87 -7.67 -9.11
C VAL A 35 -10.11 -7.94 -9.95
N PHE A 36 -11.09 -7.04 -9.92
CA PHE A 36 -12.29 -7.18 -10.75
C PHE A 36 -11.99 -7.22 -12.25
N ALA A 37 -11.05 -6.41 -12.74
CA ALA A 37 -10.64 -6.43 -14.15
C ALA A 37 -9.98 -7.76 -14.52
N VAL A 38 -9.16 -8.34 -13.62
CA VAL A 38 -8.57 -9.66 -13.79
C VAL A 38 -9.65 -10.75 -13.78
N ASP A 39 -10.66 -10.67 -12.91
CA ASP A 39 -11.78 -11.61 -12.90
C ASP A 39 -12.56 -11.60 -14.21
N LEU A 40 -12.86 -10.41 -14.75
CA LEU A 40 -13.52 -10.26 -16.04
C LEU A 40 -12.67 -10.83 -17.18
N TYR A 41 -11.36 -10.62 -17.13
CA TYR A 41 -10.43 -11.18 -18.10
C TYR A 41 -10.41 -12.72 -18.05
N ILE A 42 -10.31 -13.31 -16.85
CA ILE A 42 -10.34 -14.77 -16.67
C ILE A 42 -11.69 -15.35 -17.14
N ALA A 43 -12.81 -14.73 -16.74
CA ALA A 43 -14.14 -15.17 -17.15
C ALA A 43 -14.32 -15.11 -18.68
N TYR A 44 -13.86 -14.03 -19.32
CA TYR A 44 -13.90 -13.89 -20.77
C TYR A 44 -13.06 -14.97 -21.47
N ASP A 45 -11.85 -15.24 -20.98
CA ASP A 45 -10.95 -16.25 -21.53
C ASP A 45 -11.60 -17.64 -21.47
N VAL A 46 -12.17 -18.02 -20.32
CA VAL A 46 -12.86 -19.31 -20.14
C VAL A 46 -14.08 -19.46 -21.07
N ILE A 47 -14.89 -18.40 -21.20
CA ILE A 47 -16.09 -18.44 -22.05
C ILE A 47 -15.74 -18.48 -23.54
N SER A 48 -14.68 -17.79 -23.96
CA SER A 48 -14.35 -17.60 -25.37
C SER A 48 -13.47 -18.71 -25.95
N ALA A 49 -12.44 -19.13 -25.22
CA ALA A 49 -11.47 -20.14 -25.67
C ALA A 49 -11.84 -21.56 -25.22
N GLY A 50 -12.76 -21.71 -24.26
CA GLY A 50 -12.97 -22.97 -23.55
C GLY A 50 -11.84 -23.23 -22.55
N SER A 51 -12.08 -24.14 -21.59
CA SER A 51 -11.16 -24.39 -20.48
C SER A 51 -9.95 -25.25 -20.88
N ASP A 52 -9.04 -24.74 -21.73
CA ASP A 52 -7.72 -25.38 -21.92
C ASP A 52 -6.89 -25.33 -20.62
N ALA A 53 -7.25 -24.42 -19.71
CA ALA A 53 -6.72 -24.30 -18.36
C ALA A 53 -6.96 -25.53 -17.46
N ALA A 54 -7.96 -26.37 -17.77
CA ALA A 54 -8.28 -27.57 -16.98
C ALA A 54 -7.20 -28.67 -17.09
N ASN A 55 -6.25 -28.53 -18.01
CA ASN A 55 -5.20 -29.52 -18.25
C ASN A 55 -3.90 -29.28 -17.44
N GLY A 56 -3.86 -28.26 -16.59
CA GLY A 56 -2.71 -27.94 -15.76
C GLY A 56 -2.89 -28.36 -14.30
N THR A 57 -1.97 -29.17 -13.76
CA THR A 57 -1.83 -29.49 -12.32
C THR A 57 -1.47 -28.29 -11.42
N SER A 58 -1.51 -27.08 -11.96
CA SER A 58 -1.04 -25.87 -11.31
C SER A 58 -2.14 -25.16 -10.52
N ASN A 59 -1.84 -24.80 -9.27
CA ASN A 59 -2.74 -24.06 -8.38
C ASN A 59 -3.26 -22.76 -9.05
N PRO A 60 -4.59 -22.64 -9.32
CA PRO A 60 -5.17 -21.50 -10.05
C PRO A 60 -5.16 -20.21 -9.23
N TRP A 61 -5.23 -20.31 -7.89
CA TRP A 61 -5.06 -19.17 -6.99
C TRP A 61 -3.72 -18.48 -7.20
N LYS A 62 -2.69 -19.26 -7.49
CA LYS A 62 -1.33 -18.79 -7.69
C LYS A 62 -1.10 -18.34 -9.14
N MET A 63 -1.38 -19.21 -10.10
CA MET A 63 -0.93 -19.00 -11.48
C MET A 63 -1.86 -18.13 -12.31
N MET A 64 -3.18 -18.22 -12.10
CA MET A 64 -4.16 -17.45 -12.85
C MET A 64 -4.45 -16.12 -12.17
N LEU A 65 -4.88 -16.18 -10.91
CA LEU A 65 -5.30 -15.00 -10.17
C LEU A 65 -4.10 -14.26 -9.55
N GLY A 66 -3.35 -14.93 -8.68
CA GLY A 66 -2.27 -14.36 -7.89
C GLY A 66 -1.17 -13.72 -8.72
N LYS A 67 -0.59 -14.45 -9.68
CA LYS A 67 0.46 -13.93 -10.56
C LYS A 67 0.02 -12.65 -11.28
N THR A 68 -1.16 -12.66 -11.88
CA THR A 68 -1.69 -11.53 -12.67
C THR A 68 -1.96 -10.32 -11.78
N VAL A 69 -2.65 -10.51 -10.66
CA VAL A 69 -2.95 -9.42 -9.71
C VAL A 69 -1.67 -8.84 -9.11
N PHE A 70 -0.74 -9.70 -8.67
CA PHE A 70 0.49 -9.23 -8.03
C PHE A 70 1.49 -8.60 -9.00
N MET A 71 1.45 -8.95 -10.29
CA MET A 71 2.15 -8.21 -11.35
C MET A 71 1.70 -6.73 -11.39
N PHE A 72 0.42 -6.46 -11.22
CA PHE A 72 -0.05 -5.08 -11.09
C PHE A 72 0.29 -4.48 -9.72
N TYR A 73 0.12 -5.24 -8.63
CA TYR A 73 0.31 -4.70 -7.28
C TYR A 73 1.76 -4.31 -7.01
N TYR A 74 2.75 -5.08 -7.46
CA TYR A 74 4.15 -4.76 -7.17
C TYR A 74 4.55 -3.38 -7.73
N LEU A 75 3.99 -2.99 -8.88
CA LEU A 75 4.32 -1.75 -9.56
C LEU A 75 3.39 -0.60 -9.15
N LEU A 76 2.08 -0.81 -9.25
CA LEU A 76 1.09 0.26 -9.11
C LEU A 76 0.85 0.62 -7.65
N PHE A 77 0.75 -0.36 -6.74
CA PHE A 77 0.33 -0.10 -5.36
C PHE A 77 1.29 0.87 -4.64
N PRO A 78 2.63 0.71 -4.71
CA PRO A 78 3.56 1.68 -4.14
C PRO A 78 3.45 3.09 -4.73
N ILE A 79 3.16 3.21 -6.03
CA ILE A 79 2.98 4.49 -6.71
C ILE A 79 1.72 5.19 -6.20
N LEU A 80 0.62 4.45 -6.05
CA LEU A 80 -0.63 4.98 -5.51
C LEU A 80 -0.45 5.44 -4.05
N VAL A 81 0.30 4.69 -3.24
CA VAL A 81 0.67 5.10 -1.88
C VAL A 81 1.52 6.38 -1.90
N ALA A 82 2.49 6.51 -2.79
CA ALA A 82 3.29 7.73 -2.92
C ALA A 82 2.45 8.96 -3.28
N LEU A 83 1.55 8.80 -4.26
CA LEU A 83 0.59 9.85 -4.66
C LEU A 83 -0.32 10.26 -3.50
N PHE A 84 -0.87 9.28 -2.80
CA PHE A 84 -1.75 9.50 -1.65
C PHE A 84 -1.03 10.28 -0.54
N VAL A 85 0.17 9.85 -0.16
CA VAL A 85 0.95 10.49 0.91
C VAL A 85 1.35 11.91 0.53
N HIS A 86 1.75 12.13 -0.72
CA HIS A 86 2.03 13.47 -1.19
C HIS A 86 0.77 14.35 -1.10
N ALA A 87 -0.37 13.87 -1.58
CA ALA A 87 -1.62 14.63 -1.57
C ALA A 87 -2.06 14.98 -0.13
N CYS A 88 -1.84 14.10 0.84
CA CYS A 88 -2.05 14.38 2.27
C CYS A 88 -1.17 15.51 2.81
N CYS A 89 0.05 15.65 2.27
CA CYS A 89 0.98 16.72 2.62
C CYS A 89 0.72 18.02 1.84
N ASP A 90 0.28 17.92 0.58
CA ASP A 90 0.04 19.05 -0.33
C ASP A 90 -1.05 19.99 0.20
N VAL A 91 -2.10 19.43 0.80
CA VAL A 91 -3.18 20.20 1.44
C VAL A 91 -2.66 21.19 2.49
N GLU A 92 -1.53 20.89 3.13
CA GLU A 92 -0.90 21.77 4.11
C GLU A 92 0.09 22.77 3.50
N TYR A 93 0.69 22.41 2.36
CA TYR A 93 1.56 23.32 1.60
C TYR A 93 0.76 24.39 0.86
N ARG A 94 -0.44 24.05 0.38
CA ARG A 94 -1.35 25.02 -0.25
C ARG A 94 -1.70 26.13 0.74
N ASN A 95 -1.65 27.37 0.26
CA ASN A 95 -2.00 28.58 1.00
C ASN A 95 -1.22 28.82 2.32
N ASN A 96 -0.01 28.27 2.46
CA ASN A 96 0.79 28.38 3.69
C ASN A 96 0.05 27.89 4.96
N ASN A 97 -0.85 26.89 4.80
CA ASN A 97 -1.65 26.37 5.90
C ASN A 97 -0.81 25.85 7.07
N TYR A 98 0.45 25.43 6.86
CA TYR A 98 1.39 25.12 7.96
C TYR A 98 1.53 26.27 8.98
N LYS A 99 1.48 27.53 8.55
CA LYS A 99 1.57 28.68 9.47
C LYS A 99 0.35 28.75 10.38
N ILE A 100 -0.83 28.60 9.80
CA ILE A 100 -2.12 28.57 10.52
C ILE A 100 -2.21 27.33 11.42
N LEU A 101 -1.69 26.19 10.95
CA LEU A 101 -1.69 24.94 11.70
C LEU A 101 -0.85 25.04 13.00
N PHE A 102 0.25 25.80 12.96
CA PHE A 102 1.11 26.01 14.14
C PHE A 102 0.63 27.12 15.08
N THR A 103 -0.37 27.94 14.70
CA THR A 103 -1.01 28.89 15.63
C THR A 103 -2.16 28.27 16.41
N LEU A 104 -2.63 27.07 16.02
CA LEU A 104 -3.62 26.34 16.79
C LEU A 104 -3.06 25.96 18.18
N PRO A 105 -3.88 25.98 19.24
CA PRO A 105 -3.49 25.58 20.59
C PRO A 105 -3.41 24.04 20.72
N VAL A 106 -2.78 23.39 19.74
CA VAL A 106 -2.57 21.95 19.66
C VAL A 106 -1.08 21.68 19.52
N SER A 107 -0.54 20.78 20.33
CA SER A 107 0.88 20.42 20.26
C SER A 107 1.27 19.91 18.88
N LYS A 108 2.44 20.31 18.37
CA LYS A 108 3.01 19.81 17.10
C LYS A 108 3.05 18.29 17.03
N ALA A 109 3.32 17.61 18.15
CA ALA A 109 3.35 16.17 18.21
C ALA A 109 1.99 15.52 17.89
N ARG A 110 0.89 16.05 18.44
CA ARG A 110 -0.46 15.54 18.13
C ARG A 110 -0.83 15.73 16.66
N ILE A 111 -0.47 16.87 16.08
CA ILE A 111 -0.72 17.14 14.65
C ILE A 111 0.03 16.12 13.79
N PHE A 112 1.33 15.92 14.08
CA PHE A 112 2.16 14.94 13.39
C PHE A 112 1.60 13.51 13.50
N PHE A 113 1.39 13.02 14.72
CA PHE A 113 0.94 11.64 14.94
C PHE A 113 -0.46 11.41 14.40
N SER A 114 -1.34 12.40 14.44
CA SER A 114 -2.66 12.33 13.81
C SER A 114 -2.53 12.09 12.30
N LYS A 115 -1.67 12.83 11.61
CA LYS A 115 -1.45 12.66 10.16
C LYS A 115 -0.77 11.33 9.82
N ALA A 116 0.30 10.98 10.54
CA ALA A 116 1.00 9.72 10.33
C ALA A 116 0.08 8.52 10.54
N LEU A 117 -0.70 8.52 11.62
CA LEU A 117 -1.68 7.47 11.91
C LEU A 117 -2.80 7.43 10.86
N PHE A 118 -3.29 8.59 10.41
CA PHE A 118 -4.27 8.66 9.33
C PHE A 118 -3.74 8.03 8.04
N ILE A 119 -2.49 8.32 7.65
CA ILE A 119 -1.85 7.70 6.47
C ILE A 119 -1.78 6.18 6.63
N GLN A 120 -1.29 5.69 7.77
CA GLN A 120 -1.12 4.26 8.04
C GLN A 120 -2.46 3.51 8.07
N ILE A 121 -3.49 4.07 8.71
CA ILE A 121 -4.85 3.48 8.72
C ILE A 121 -5.44 3.44 7.32
N THR A 122 -5.24 4.48 6.51
CA THR A 122 -5.78 4.50 5.15
C THR A 122 -5.10 3.46 4.26
N VAL A 123 -3.78 3.29 4.38
CA VAL A 123 -3.03 2.21 3.71
C VAL A 123 -3.52 0.84 4.19
N LEU A 124 -3.73 0.66 5.51
CA LEU A 124 -4.28 -0.58 6.06
C LEU A 124 -5.63 -0.93 5.43
N PHE A 125 -6.57 0.02 5.37
CA PHE A 125 -7.88 -0.22 4.77
C PHE A 125 -7.79 -0.53 3.28
N SER A 126 -6.92 0.16 2.54
CA SER A 126 -6.68 -0.11 1.12
C SER A 126 -6.21 -1.56 0.91
N VAL A 127 -5.21 -2.01 1.68
CA VAL A 127 -4.70 -3.39 1.60
C VAL A 127 -5.75 -4.40 2.08
N LEU A 128 -6.53 -4.08 3.11
CA LEU A 128 -7.60 -4.94 3.60
C LEU A 128 -8.71 -5.13 2.55
N PHE A 129 -9.12 -4.06 1.87
CA PHE A 129 -10.11 -4.18 0.79
C PHE A 129 -9.56 -4.96 -0.40
N SER A 130 -8.28 -4.77 -0.76
CA SER A 130 -7.61 -5.59 -1.77
C SER A 130 -7.54 -7.07 -1.39
N TYR A 131 -7.24 -7.38 -0.12
CA TYR A 131 -7.23 -8.73 0.42
C TYR A 131 -8.61 -9.40 0.32
N LEU A 132 -9.65 -8.69 0.75
CA LEU A 132 -11.02 -9.19 0.68
C LEU A 132 -11.46 -9.37 -0.78
N ALA A 133 -11.17 -8.42 -1.66
CA ALA A 133 -11.47 -8.54 -3.09
C ALA A 133 -10.79 -9.76 -3.71
N PHE A 134 -9.51 -9.98 -3.41
CA PHE A 134 -8.75 -11.14 -3.89
C PHE A 134 -9.34 -12.48 -3.42
N LEU A 135 -9.71 -12.59 -2.14
CA LEU A 135 -10.35 -13.80 -1.61
C LEU A 135 -11.72 -14.03 -2.24
N MET A 136 -12.55 -12.99 -2.31
CA MET A 136 -13.88 -13.08 -2.90
C MET A 136 -13.81 -13.45 -4.39
N SER A 137 -12.83 -12.92 -5.12
CA SER A 137 -12.53 -13.27 -6.51
C SER A 137 -12.26 -14.77 -6.67
N GLY A 138 -11.32 -15.34 -5.91
CA GLY A 138 -10.99 -16.76 -6.05
C GLY A 138 -12.16 -17.69 -5.67
N TYR A 139 -12.96 -17.32 -4.65
CA TYR A 139 -14.19 -18.06 -4.33
C TYR A 139 -15.26 -17.91 -5.41
N PHE A 140 -15.44 -16.70 -5.94
CA PHE A 140 -16.39 -16.44 -7.02
C PHE A 140 -16.04 -17.24 -8.28
N LEU A 141 -14.77 -17.22 -8.70
CA LEU A 141 -14.29 -17.99 -9.85
C LEU A 141 -14.42 -19.49 -9.63
N GLY A 142 -14.18 -20.00 -8.42
CA GLY A 142 -14.37 -21.42 -8.10
C GLY A 142 -15.83 -21.88 -8.13
N ILE A 143 -16.79 -20.98 -7.89
CA ILE A 143 -18.23 -21.27 -7.98
C ILE A 143 -18.73 -21.11 -9.43
N ALA A 144 -18.32 -20.05 -10.10
CA ALA A 144 -18.79 -19.70 -11.43
C ALA A 144 -18.18 -20.60 -12.53
N PHE A 145 -16.92 -21.03 -12.34
CA PHE A 145 -16.16 -21.85 -13.28
C PHE A 145 -15.46 -23.00 -12.53
N PRO A 146 -16.21 -24.02 -12.06
CA PRO A 146 -15.65 -25.13 -11.27
C PRO A 146 -14.53 -25.90 -12.00
N GLU A 147 -14.52 -25.88 -13.33
CA GLU A 147 -13.49 -26.47 -14.18
C GLU A 147 -12.09 -25.88 -13.95
N LEU A 148 -11.98 -24.67 -13.38
CA LEU A 148 -10.71 -24.04 -13.03
C LEU A 148 -10.04 -24.65 -11.80
N GLY A 149 -10.80 -25.37 -10.96
CA GLY A 149 -10.25 -26.12 -9.83
C GLY A 149 -9.84 -25.29 -8.61
N PHE A 150 -10.30 -24.04 -8.45
CA PHE A 150 -10.02 -23.20 -7.26
C PHE A 150 -10.41 -23.88 -5.95
N GLN A 151 -11.49 -24.66 -5.96
CA GLN A 151 -12.02 -25.43 -4.83
C GLN A 151 -11.10 -26.57 -4.37
N ASN A 152 -10.13 -26.98 -5.20
CA ASN A 152 -9.23 -28.09 -4.88
C ASN A 152 -8.02 -27.67 -4.04
N TYR A 153 -7.83 -26.38 -3.78
CA TYR A 153 -6.67 -25.83 -3.10
C TYR A 153 -7.08 -24.94 -1.92
N ASP A 154 -6.41 -25.08 -0.77
CA ASP A 154 -6.51 -24.13 0.33
C ASP A 154 -5.37 -23.12 0.27
N PHE A 155 -5.68 -21.89 -0.15
CA PHE A 155 -4.70 -20.82 -0.30
C PHE A 155 -4.83 -19.71 0.74
N ARG A 156 -5.73 -19.86 1.73
CA ARG A 156 -6.09 -18.80 2.68
C ARG A 156 -4.91 -18.30 3.52
N GLU A 157 -4.13 -19.24 4.04
CA GLU A 157 -2.97 -18.93 4.89
C GLU A 157 -1.90 -18.16 4.09
N VAL A 158 -1.57 -18.66 2.89
CA VAL A 158 -0.60 -18.01 2.00
C VAL A 158 -1.05 -16.59 1.66
N ILE A 159 -2.31 -16.41 1.25
CA ILE A 159 -2.86 -15.08 0.93
C ILE A 159 -2.77 -14.16 2.15
N PHE A 160 -3.15 -14.63 3.34
CA PHE A 160 -3.07 -13.82 4.56
C PHE A 160 -1.64 -13.30 4.81
N TYR A 161 -0.63 -14.19 4.78
CA TYR A 161 0.75 -13.78 5.02
C TYR A 161 1.32 -12.91 3.90
N VAL A 162 0.98 -13.19 2.64
CA VAL A 162 1.40 -12.35 1.50
C VAL A 162 0.84 -10.94 1.63
N PHE A 163 -0.45 -10.79 1.95
CA PHE A 163 -1.06 -9.47 2.14
C PHE A 163 -0.55 -8.76 3.40
N LEU A 164 -0.22 -9.51 4.46
CA LEU A 164 0.42 -8.95 5.66
C LEU A 164 1.80 -8.38 5.35
N LYS A 165 2.64 -9.12 4.60
CA LYS A 165 3.96 -8.66 4.14
C LYS A 165 3.84 -7.47 3.18
N LEU A 166 2.84 -7.49 2.30
CA LEU A 166 2.52 -6.36 1.41
C LEU A 166 2.13 -5.12 2.23
N PHE A 167 1.28 -5.27 3.24
CA PHE A 167 0.91 -4.17 4.14
C PHE A 167 2.13 -3.58 4.85
N ILE A 168 3.02 -4.41 5.39
CA ILE A 168 4.26 -3.96 6.05
C ILE A 168 5.13 -3.17 5.08
N THR A 169 5.28 -3.67 3.84
CA THR A 169 6.03 -3.00 2.78
C THR A 169 5.42 -1.64 2.44
N LEU A 170 4.11 -1.59 2.16
CA LEU A 170 3.43 -0.35 1.78
C LEU A 170 3.41 0.66 2.94
N SER A 171 3.35 0.19 4.18
CA SER A 171 3.47 1.03 5.39
C SER A 171 4.85 1.68 5.48
N ALA A 172 5.91 0.94 5.20
CA ALA A 172 7.28 1.46 5.16
C ALA A 172 7.46 2.47 4.00
N ILE A 173 6.93 2.15 2.81
CA ILE A 173 6.93 3.06 1.65
C ILE A 173 6.17 4.35 1.97
N ALA A 174 5.02 4.26 2.65
CA ALA A 174 4.26 5.42 3.07
C ALA A 174 5.08 6.34 3.99
N MET A 175 5.87 5.77 4.90
CA MET A 175 6.76 6.55 5.77
C MET A 175 7.95 7.17 5.03
N VAL A 176 8.52 6.50 4.03
CA VAL A 176 9.54 7.10 3.15
C VAL A 176 8.95 8.31 2.43
N GLN A 177 7.78 8.13 1.82
CA GLN A 177 7.09 9.16 1.06
C GLN A 177 6.65 10.32 1.94
N PHE A 178 6.27 10.03 3.19
CA PHE A 178 5.92 11.06 4.16
C PHE A 178 7.17 11.88 4.55
N THR A 179 8.28 11.20 4.81
CA THR A 179 9.58 11.86 5.08
C THR A 179 10.00 12.76 3.92
N LEU A 180 9.97 12.26 2.68
CA LEU A 180 10.33 13.03 1.50
C LEU A 180 9.39 14.23 1.30
N SER A 181 8.08 14.04 1.52
CA SER A 181 7.09 15.11 1.43
C SER A 181 7.25 16.17 2.53
N LEU A 182 7.90 15.86 3.66
CA LEU A 182 8.25 16.86 4.67
C LEU A 182 9.47 17.70 4.29
N ILE A 183 10.42 17.09 3.56
CA ILE A 183 11.65 17.73 3.07
C ILE A 183 11.37 18.61 1.85
N PHE A 184 10.66 18.07 0.87
CA PHE A 184 10.40 18.73 -0.40
C PHE A 184 8.97 19.29 -0.45
N LYS A 185 8.84 20.57 -0.83
CA LYS A 185 7.52 21.20 -1.06
C LYS A 185 6.90 20.77 -2.40
N ASN A 186 7.73 20.44 -3.38
CA ASN A 186 7.27 20.12 -4.74
C ASN A 186 6.90 18.63 -4.85
N PHE A 187 5.77 18.36 -5.49
CA PHE A 187 5.26 17.02 -5.83
C PHE A 187 6.27 16.13 -6.58
N ILE A 188 7.05 16.74 -7.47
CA ILE A 188 7.90 16.00 -8.41
C ILE A 188 8.98 15.20 -7.69
N TYR A 189 9.57 15.72 -6.61
CA TYR A 189 10.70 15.06 -5.95
C TYR A 189 10.30 13.80 -5.17
N PRO A 190 9.30 13.81 -4.25
CA PRO A 190 8.92 12.61 -3.52
C PRO A 190 8.47 11.46 -4.44
N ILE A 191 7.68 11.79 -5.45
CA ILE A 191 7.11 10.79 -6.36
C ILE A 191 8.14 10.30 -7.36
N GLY A 192 8.93 11.19 -7.96
CA GLY A 192 10.04 10.80 -8.84
C GLY A 192 11.05 9.91 -8.13
N ALA A 193 11.39 10.22 -6.86
CA ALA A 193 12.24 9.36 -6.05
C ALA A 193 11.59 8.00 -5.74
N GLY A 194 10.29 7.98 -5.46
CA GLY A 194 9.55 6.74 -5.23
C GLY A 194 9.54 5.82 -6.45
N VAL A 195 9.23 6.37 -7.63
CA VAL A 195 9.24 5.62 -8.89
C VAL A 195 10.66 5.15 -9.23
N PHE A 196 11.67 6.01 -9.05
CA PHE A 196 13.06 5.63 -9.27
C PHE A 196 13.48 4.45 -8.36
N LEU A 197 13.21 4.53 -7.06
CA LEU A 197 13.55 3.46 -6.12
C LEU A 197 12.80 2.15 -6.43
N LEU A 198 11.55 2.26 -6.87
CA LEU A 198 10.74 1.12 -7.30
C LEU A 198 11.34 0.44 -8.53
N LEU A 199 11.67 1.17 -9.59
CA LEU A 199 12.33 0.62 -10.78
C LEU A 199 13.75 0.13 -10.49
N PHE A 200 14.48 0.82 -9.62
CA PHE A 200 15.81 0.37 -9.20
C PHE A 200 15.71 -0.97 -8.46
N SER A 201 14.68 -1.17 -7.63
CA SER A 201 14.47 -2.41 -6.89
C SER A 201 14.26 -3.62 -7.78
N THR A 202 13.61 -3.47 -8.96
CA THR A 202 13.40 -4.58 -9.89
C THR A 202 14.71 -5.04 -10.55
N ILE A 203 15.71 -4.17 -10.68
CA ILE A 203 17.01 -4.51 -11.27
C ILE A 203 17.88 -5.27 -10.28
N ILE A 204 17.82 -4.93 -9.00
CA ILE A 204 18.73 -5.42 -7.97
C ILE A 204 18.14 -6.49 -7.06
N HIS A 205 16.88 -6.89 -7.27
CA HIS A 205 16.15 -7.80 -6.37
C HIS A 205 16.93 -9.09 -6.07
N GLU A 206 17.69 -9.61 -7.05
CA GLU A 206 18.54 -10.81 -6.91
C GLU A 206 19.75 -10.64 -5.95
N LYS A 207 20.15 -9.40 -5.64
CA LYS A 207 21.32 -9.13 -4.79
C LYS A 207 20.96 -9.24 -3.31
N LYS A 208 21.83 -9.85 -2.50
CA LYS A 208 21.61 -10.02 -1.04
C LYS A 208 21.37 -8.73 -0.26
N PHE A 209 21.79 -7.55 -0.75
CA PHE A 209 21.54 -6.28 -0.05
C PHE A 209 20.17 -5.68 -0.40
N SER A 210 19.45 -6.22 -1.39
CA SER A 210 18.12 -5.74 -1.80
C SER A 210 17.09 -5.83 -0.67
N ASP A 211 17.29 -6.74 0.29
CA ASP A 211 16.49 -6.89 1.51
C ASP A 211 16.52 -5.67 2.44
N PHE A 212 17.46 -4.72 2.26
CA PHE A 212 17.49 -3.47 3.01
C PHE A 212 16.76 -2.32 2.29
N LEU A 213 16.40 -2.52 1.02
CA LEU A 213 15.67 -1.54 0.24
C LEU A 213 14.17 -1.81 0.35
N ILE A 214 13.47 -0.86 0.96
CA ILE A 214 12.05 -0.97 1.27
C ILE A 214 11.21 -1.30 0.03
N TYR A 215 11.54 -0.68 -1.11
CA TYR A 215 10.81 -0.83 -2.37
C TYR A 215 10.92 -2.24 -2.98
N THR A 216 11.95 -3.03 -2.62
CA THR A 216 12.07 -4.43 -3.03
C THR A 216 10.89 -5.27 -2.55
N GLY A 217 10.24 -4.89 -1.45
CA GLY A 217 9.09 -5.62 -0.91
C GLY A 217 7.90 -5.67 -1.86
N GLY A 218 7.77 -4.70 -2.77
CA GLY A 218 6.76 -4.73 -3.81
C GLY A 218 6.96 -5.95 -4.71
N TYR A 219 8.14 -6.08 -5.32
CA TYR A 219 8.48 -7.23 -6.16
C TYR A 219 8.43 -8.54 -5.38
N LYS A 220 8.99 -8.56 -4.17
CA LYS A 220 9.04 -9.76 -3.33
C LYS A 220 7.67 -10.24 -2.87
N SER A 221 6.63 -9.40 -2.90
CA SER A 221 5.25 -9.83 -2.66
C SER A 221 4.72 -10.75 -3.76
N LEU A 222 5.11 -10.54 -5.02
CA LEU A 222 4.83 -11.46 -6.12
C LEU A 222 5.56 -12.78 -5.88
N ASP A 223 6.86 -12.73 -5.60
CA ASP A 223 7.65 -13.94 -5.33
C ASP A 223 7.05 -14.73 -4.18
N ASN A 224 6.75 -14.09 -3.04
CA ASN A 224 6.17 -14.74 -1.88
C ASN A 224 4.87 -15.48 -2.20
N LEU A 225 4.04 -14.95 -3.11
CA LEU A 225 2.83 -15.63 -3.57
C LEU A 225 3.16 -16.84 -4.45
N ILE A 226 4.12 -16.70 -5.37
CA ILE A 226 4.53 -17.78 -6.27
C ILE A 226 5.25 -18.89 -5.52
N ILE A 227 6.10 -18.61 -4.54
CA ILE A 227 6.79 -19.65 -3.75
C ILE A 227 6.02 -20.07 -2.50
N GLU A 228 4.82 -19.52 -2.28
CA GLU A 228 3.93 -19.84 -1.16
C GLU A 228 4.61 -19.58 0.22
N ASN A 229 5.42 -18.52 0.27
CA ASN A 229 6.25 -18.21 1.43
C ASN A 229 5.46 -17.48 2.52
N THR A 230 5.12 -18.22 3.58
CA THR A 230 4.45 -17.69 4.77
C THR A 230 5.44 -17.15 5.81
N ALA A 231 6.70 -17.59 5.79
CA ALA A 231 7.70 -17.24 6.79
C ALA A 231 8.20 -15.81 6.62
N PHE A 232 8.32 -15.08 7.73
CA PHE A 232 8.91 -13.74 7.73
C PHE A 232 10.40 -13.78 7.41
N GLU A 233 10.81 -12.97 6.44
CA GLU A 233 12.19 -12.88 6.00
C GLU A 233 12.86 -11.59 6.47
N ARG A 234 14.17 -11.51 6.25
CA ARG A 234 14.97 -10.33 6.59
C ARG A 234 14.38 -9.03 6.05
N LEU A 235 13.84 -9.03 4.82
CA LEU A 235 13.21 -7.85 4.24
C LEU A 235 11.99 -7.36 5.05
N ASP A 236 11.18 -8.29 5.55
CA ASP A 236 9.99 -7.94 6.33
C ASP A 236 10.40 -7.27 7.65
N TYR A 237 11.40 -7.82 8.33
CA TYR A 237 11.97 -7.21 9.54
C TYR A 237 12.65 -5.85 9.25
N SER A 238 13.37 -5.72 8.14
CA SER A 238 13.95 -4.45 7.68
C SER A 238 12.86 -3.40 7.47
N ASN A 239 11.74 -3.77 6.83
CA ASN A 239 10.61 -2.88 6.60
C ASN A 239 9.93 -2.46 7.90
N ILE A 240 9.73 -3.38 8.85
CA ILE A 240 9.21 -3.07 10.18
C ILE A 240 10.12 -2.06 10.89
N ALA A 241 11.43 -2.31 10.92
CA ALA A 241 12.40 -1.39 11.51
C ALA A 241 12.39 -0.02 10.83
N ALA A 242 12.30 0.01 9.49
CA ALA A 242 12.23 1.23 8.72
C ALA A 242 11.00 2.09 9.05
N ILE A 243 9.83 1.49 9.31
CA ILE A 243 8.61 2.23 9.72
C ILE A 243 8.90 3.06 10.96
N PHE A 244 9.47 2.46 12.02
CA PHE A 244 9.74 3.15 13.28
C PHE A 244 10.86 4.20 13.12
N LEU A 245 11.94 3.86 12.41
CA LEU A 245 13.04 4.78 12.16
C LEU A 245 12.58 6.01 11.36
N LEU A 246 11.85 5.81 10.27
CA LEU A 246 11.34 6.90 9.43
C LEU A 246 10.26 7.72 10.15
N MET A 247 9.49 7.11 11.06
CA MET A 247 8.57 7.84 11.92
C MET A 247 9.30 8.80 12.86
N ALA A 248 10.39 8.34 13.50
CA ALA A 248 11.22 9.18 14.35
C ALA A 248 11.90 10.32 13.55
N VAL A 249 12.45 10.01 12.37
CA VAL A 249 13.05 11.00 11.47
C VAL A 249 12.02 12.03 11.02
N SER A 250 10.85 11.59 10.56
CA SER A 250 9.75 12.46 10.14
C SER A 250 9.28 13.37 11.28
N PHE A 251 9.18 12.85 12.50
CA PHE A 251 8.81 13.62 13.68
C PHE A 251 9.82 14.73 13.99
N TYR A 252 11.12 14.39 13.96
CA TYR A 252 12.20 15.36 14.15
C TYR A 252 12.16 16.47 13.10
N LEU A 253 12.00 16.11 11.83
CA LEU A 253 11.87 17.06 10.72
C LEU A 253 10.64 17.98 10.90
N PHE A 254 9.51 17.41 11.32
CA PHE A 254 8.27 18.15 11.53
C PHE A 254 8.38 19.19 12.67
N ILE A 255 9.03 18.84 13.79
CA ILE A 255 9.25 19.76 14.91
C ILE A 255 10.19 20.89 14.53
N LYS A 256 11.29 20.56 13.83
CA LYS A 256 12.33 21.52 13.42
C LYS A 256 11.81 22.54 12.39
N LYS A 257 10.72 22.21 11.68
CA LYS A 257 10.03 23.14 10.78
C LYS A 257 9.52 24.34 11.58
N LYS A 258 10.28 25.45 11.52
CA LYS A 258 9.86 26.74 12.09
C LYS A 258 8.72 27.27 11.23
N GLY A 259 7.62 27.65 11.87
CA GLY A 259 6.62 28.52 11.24
C GLY A 259 7.25 29.90 11.08
N GLY A 260 8.03 30.08 10.01
CA GLY A 260 8.39 31.42 9.52
C GLY A 260 7.25 31.98 8.70
#